data_AF-A0A2U9NKK1-F1
#
_entry.id   AF-A0A2U9NKK1-F1
#
_cell.length_a   1.000
_cell.length_b   1.000
_cell.length_c   1.000
_cell.angle_alpha   90.00
_cell.angle_beta   90.00
_cell.angle_gamma   90.00
#
_symmetry.space_group_name_H-M   'P 1'
#
loop_
_entity.id
_entity.type
_entity.pdbx_description
1 polymer ?
#
loop_
_entity_poly.entity_id
_entity_poly.type
_entity_poly.pdbx_seq_one_letter_code
_entity_poly.pdbx_strand_id
1 'polypeptide(L)'
;TLVVNFNDGTSQSYDNNGHSYPVDDAIILQIPQSCLLQTSGFLTVRALVRNDIAGVPVNLDVEYLTPRTTGTNPVPILSKETISMTEGDCAGLYTFYEATFTIPGGMSYNARVSVSAGEHADTFIKGSDLGGSCATFSKGLACGNVTEPEPTTSTSSTASSTSVPVTSASSSTIGSTSSTATASPTPVHKSAIEGYQLVGCWTEGIGARALNGAAFAYDGMTLESCMANCTGFDYWGTEYGRECYCGNSLHSTSSEAPIEDCNMLCSGDATEYCGAGNRLELYSTTATRTTTATPTPTGTLAHKPTVGDYVFVGCQTEASGGRALSGAAHADDSMTLELCASLCSGFIYFGAEYGRECYCGNSLNAGSTEAPLSECNMVCAGDQFEYCGAGNRLDLYVLANA
;
A
#
# COMPACT_ATOMS: atom_id res chain seq x y z
N THR A 1 -14.32 -13.65 -11.96
CA THR A 1 -15.31 -14.67 -11.57
C THR A 1 -14.98 -15.18 -10.19
N LEU A 2 -15.95 -15.19 -9.28
CA LEU A 2 -15.84 -15.75 -7.93
C LEU A 2 -16.59 -17.10 -7.91
N VAL A 3 -15.95 -18.17 -7.49
CA VAL A 3 -16.62 -19.49 -7.33
C VAL A 3 -16.71 -19.80 -5.84
N VAL A 4 -17.94 -19.90 -5.35
CA VAL A 4 -18.22 -20.28 -3.96
C VAL A 4 -18.47 -21.78 -3.93
N ASN A 5 -17.66 -22.50 -3.14
CA ASN A 5 -17.82 -23.92 -2.91
C ASN A 5 -18.57 -24.12 -1.59
N PHE A 6 -19.71 -24.79 -1.64
CA PHE A 6 -20.51 -25.09 -0.47
C PHE A 6 -20.07 -26.42 0.15
N ASN A 7 -20.28 -26.54 1.46
CA ASN A 7 -19.90 -27.75 2.23
C ASN A 7 -20.65 -29.02 1.80
N ASP A 8 -21.71 -28.91 1.00
CA ASP A 8 -22.42 -30.05 0.41
C ASP A 8 -21.77 -30.56 -0.89
N GLY A 9 -20.63 -29.97 -1.28
CA GLY A 9 -19.88 -30.34 -2.47
C GLY A 9 -20.41 -29.71 -3.76
N THR A 10 -21.40 -28.82 -3.68
CA THR A 10 -21.83 -28.02 -4.83
C THR A 10 -21.02 -26.74 -4.95
N SER A 11 -20.86 -26.24 -6.18
CA SER A 11 -20.17 -24.99 -6.47
C SER A 11 -21.07 -24.08 -7.27
N GLN A 12 -21.11 -22.80 -6.92
CA GLN A 12 -21.79 -21.77 -7.68
C GLN A 12 -20.80 -20.70 -8.15
N SER A 13 -20.81 -20.44 -9.45
CA SER A 13 -19.94 -19.45 -10.10
C SER A 13 -20.70 -18.13 -10.26
N TYR A 14 -20.08 -17.06 -9.79
CA TYR A 14 -20.47 -15.68 -10.01
C TYR A 14 -19.47 -15.07 -10.99
N ASP A 15 -19.83 -14.94 -12.26
CA ASP A 15 -19.07 -14.15 -13.23
C ASP A 15 -19.72 -12.77 -13.41
N ASN A 16 -18.98 -11.83 -14.00
CA ASN A 16 -19.51 -10.52 -14.37
C ASN A 16 -20.20 -10.59 -15.76
N ASN A 17 -20.94 -11.66 -16.06
CA ASN A 17 -21.58 -11.89 -17.35
C ASN A 17 -20.64 -11.75 -18.58
N GLY A 18 -19.36 -12.13 -18.45
CA GLY A 18 -18.39 -12.03 -19.55
C GLY A 18 -17.90 -10.61 -19.87
N HIS A 19 -18.22 -9.62 -19.05
CA HIS A 19 -17.61 -8.29 -19.14
C HIS A 19 -16.32 -8.27 -18.31
N SER A 20 -15.19 -8.39 -18.99
CA SER A 20 -13.96 -7.72 -18.57
C SER A 20 -14.31 -6.26 -18.31
N TYR A 21 -14.01 -5.72 -17.13
CA TYR A 21 -14.06 -4.27 -16.96
C TYR A 21 -13.00 -3.71 -17.90
N PRO A 22 -13.35 -2.98 -18.99
CA PRO A 22 -12.36 -2.13 -19.61
C PRO A 22 -11.85 -1.22 -18.50
N VAL A 23 -10.56 -1.33 -18.17
CA VAL A 23 -9.92 -0.28 -17.38
C VAL A 23 -10.04 0.94 -18.26
N ASP A 24 -10.86 1.88 -17.82
CA ASP A 24 -11.06 3.13 -18.52
C ASP A 24 -9.75 3.93 -18.41
N ASP A 25 -8.87 3.76 -19.39
CA ASP A 25 -7.58 4.42 -19.44
C ASP A 25 -7.72 5.91 -19.80
N ALA A 26 -8.94 6.40 -20.00
CA ALA A 26 -9.18 7.80 -20.31
C ALA A 26 -8.96 8.70 -19.09
N ILE A 27 -9.22 8.20 -17.88
CA ILE A 27 -8.88 8.86 -16.61
C ILE A 27 -8.38 7.85 -15.58
N ILE A 28 -7.24 8.15 -14.94
CA ILE A 28 -6.62 7.26 -13.96
C ILE A 28 -6.19 8.08 -12.74
N LEU A 29 -6.70 7.71 -11.56
CA LEU A 29 -6.21 8.28 -10.30
C LEU A 29 -4.78 7.81 -10.06
N GLN A 30 -3.88 8.76 -9.83
CA GLN A 30 -2.49 8.48 -9.56
C GLN A 30 -2.28 8.28 -8.07
N ILE A 31 -2.46 7.04 -7.59
CA ILE A 31 -2.36 6.70 -6.16
C ILE A 31 -1.03 7.17 -5.55
N PRO A 32 0.17 6.93 -6.17
CA PRO A 32 1.43 7.35 -5.55
C PRO A 32 1.58 8.87 -5.43
N GLN A 33 1.00 9.62 -6.37
CA GLN A 33 1.04 11.08 -6.39
C GLN A 33 -0.16 11.72 -5.67
N SER A 34 -1.11 10.91 -5.20
CA SER A 34 -2.23 11.32 -4.37
C SER A 34 -1.92 11.00 -2.91
N CYS A 35 -2.44 11.80 -1.99
CA CYS A 35 -2.18 11.59 -0.58
C CYS A 35 -3.34 12.05 0.29
N LEU A 36 -3.53 11.36 1.41
CA LEU A 36 -4.51 11.68 2.43
C LEU A 36 -3.81 11.74 3.79
N LEU A 37 -3.72 12.94 4.34
CA LEU A 37 -3.32 13.13 5.73
C LEU A 37 -4.50 12.75 6.61
N GLN A 38 -4.47 11.54 7.18
CA GLN A 38 -5.64 11.00 7.88
C GLN A 38 -6.05 11.84 9.10
N THR A 39 -5.08 12.47 9.78
CA THR A 39 -5.30 13.35 10.95
C THR A 39 -6.06 14.62 10.60
N SER A 40 -5.61 15.37 9.58
CA SER A 40 -6.25 16.61 9.15
C SER A 40 -7.40 16.40 8.17
N GLY A 41 -7.51 15.20 7.60
CA GLY A 41 -8.38 14.89 6.47
C GLY A 41 -7.95 15.62 5.18
N PHE A 42 -6.75 16.21 5.15
CA PHE A 42 -6.27 16.93 3.97
C PHE A 42 -5.93 15.95 2.87
N LEU A 43 -6.76 15.96 1.83
CA LEU A 43 -6.70 15.12 0.65
C LEU A 43 -6.13 15.95 -0.50
N THR A 44 -5.10 15.42 -1.14
CA THR A 44 -4.60 15.87 -2.44
C THR A 44 -4.75 14.72 -3.41
N VAL A 45 -5.51 14.92 -4.49
CA VAL A 45 -5.70 13.91 -5.53
C VAL A 45 -5.08 14.41 -6.82
N ARG A 46 -4.29 13.53 -7.43
CA ARG A 46 -3.78 13.70 -8.79
C ARG A 46 -4.37 12.63 -9.69
N ALA A 47 -4.78 13.04 -10.88
CA ALA A 47 -5.28 12.14 -11.91
C ALA A 47 -4.57 12.42 -13.24
N LEU A 48 -4.49 11.41 -14.08
CA LEU A 48 -4.08 11.53 -15.47
C LEU A 48 -5.31 11.42 -16.34
N VAL A 49 -5.47 12.38 -17.26
CA VAL A 49 -6.52 12.36 -18.27
C VAL A 49 -5.86 12.27 -19.64
N ARG A 50 -6.34 11.38 -20.49
CA ARG A 50 -5.76 11.17 -21.82
C ARG A 50 -5.96 12.41 -22.69
N ASN A 51 -4.94 12.76 -23.48
CA ASN A 51 -4.87 14.07 -24.17
C ASN A 51 -5.95 14.28 -25.23
N ASP A 52 -6.53 13.22 -25.79
CA ASP A 52 -7.67 13.28 -26.72
C ASP A 52 -8.98 13.72 -26.05
N ILE A 53 -9.08 13.61 -24.73
CA ILE A 53 -10.25 14.05 -23.95
C ILE A 53 -9.93 15.10 -22.89
N ALA A 54 -8.69 15.59 -22.81
CA ALA A 54 -8.25 16.56 -21.79
C ALA A 54 -8.99 17.92 -21.79
N GLY A 55 -9.94 18.16 -22.71
CA GLY A 55 -10.79 19.36 -22.73
C GLY A 55 -12.16 19.23 -22.05
N VAL A 56 -12.51 18.06 -21.51
CA VAL A 56 -13.76 17.89 -20.73
C VAL A 56 -13.57 18.29 -19.27
N PRO A 57 -14.62 18.75 -18.57
CA PRO A 57 -14.54 19.03 -17.13
C PRO A 57 -14.10 17.79 -16.36
N VAL A 58 -13.05 17.95 -15.54
CA VAL A 58 -12.51 16.90 -14.68
C VAL A 58 -12.90 17.18 -13.23
N ASN A 59 -13.49 16.20 -12.55
CA ASN A 59 -13.97 16.36 -11.18
C ASN A 59 -13.41 15.27 -10.26
N LEU A 60 -13.19 15.66 -9.02
CA LEU A 60 -12.93 14.80 -7.87
C LEU A 60 -14.23 14.68 -7.07
N ASP A 61 -14.76 13.48 -6.93
CA ASP A 61 -15.88 13.16 -6.04
C ASP A 61 -15.35 12.51 -4.76
N VAL A 62 -15.71 13.08 -3.61
CA VAL A 62 -15.33 12.58 -2.28
C VAL A 62 -16.57 12.23 -1.50
N GLU A 63 -16.70 10.96 -1.12
CA GLU A 63 -17.74 10.46 -0.23
C GLU A 63 -17.12 10.16 1.13
N TYR A 64 -17.69 10.72 2.20
CA TYR A 64 -17.13 10.63 3.54
C TYR A 64 -18.19 10.60 4.63
N LEU A 65 -17.80 10.07 5.79
CA LEU A 65 -18.66 9.97 6.96
C LEU A 65 -18.27 11.04 7.99
N THR A 66 -19.27 11.72 8.56
CA THR A 66 -19.09 12.61 9.71
C THR A 66 -19.88 12.14 10.92
N PRO A 67 -19.32 12.20 12.14
CA PRO A 67 -20.07 11.93 13.36
C PRO A 67 -21.26 12.88 13.52
N ARG A 68 -22.40 12.37 13.97
CA ARG A 68 -23.54 13.22 14.34
C ARG A 68 -23.24 13.92 15.66
N THR A 69 -23.34 15.25 15.67
CA THR A 69 -23.13 16.07 16.88
C THR A 69 -24.40 16.22 17.71
N THR A 70 -25.57 15.78 17.21
CA THR A 70 -26.86 15.90 17.89
C THR A 70 -27.73 14.65 17.68
N GLY A 71 -28.32 14.13 18.77
CA GLY A 71 -29.27 13.02 18.77
C GLY A 71 -28.68 11.67 19.23
N THR A 72 -29.56 10.73 19.58
CA THR A 72 -29.22 9.37 20.05
C THR A 72 -28.93 8.38 18.92
N ASN A 73 -28.77 8.85 17.68
CA ASN A 73 -28.57 7.97 16.53
C ASN A 73 -27.06 7.69 16.33
N PRO A 74 -26.60 6.45 16.50
CA PRO A 74 -25.18 6.10 16.39
C PRO A 74 -24.66 6.06 14.94
N VAL A 75 -25.53 6.21 13.92
CA VAL A 75 -25.13 6.10 12.51
C VAL A 75 -24.54 7.43 11.99
N PRO A 76 -23.29 7.45 11.48
CA PRO A 76 -22.67 8.64 10.90
C PRO A 76 -23.42 9.22 9.70
N ILE A 77 -23.23 10.50 9.41
CA ILE A 77 -23.78 11.16 8.21
C ILE A 77 -22.88 10.85 7.03
N LEU A 78 -23.43 10.24 5.98
CA LEU A 78 -22.79 10.15 4.67
C LEU A 78 -22.95 11.46 3.92
N SER A 79 -21.83 12.07 3.55
CA SER A 79 -21.74 13.29 2.76
C SER A 79 -21.00 13.01 1.46
N LYS A 80 -21.34 13.76 0.41
CA LYS A 80 -20.69 13.69 -0.90
C LYS A 80 -20.39 15.10 -1.38
N GLU A 81 -19.15 15.33 -1.80
CA GLU A 81 -18.69 16.60 -2.35
C GLU A 81 -18.04 16.39 -3.71
N THR A 82 -18.24 17.33 -4.62
CA THR A 82 -17.67 17.29 -5.97
C THR A 82 -16.81 18.55 -6.16
N ILE A 83 -15.53 18.35 -6.47
CA ILE A 83 -14.52 19.39 -6.61
C ILE A 83 -14.00 19.38 -8.04
N SER A 84 -14.04 20.51 -8.74
CA SER A 84 -13.42 20.61 -10.06
C SER A 84 -11.89 20.56 -9.94
N MET A 85 -11.25 19.72 -10.74
CA MET A 85 -9.79 19.57 -10.76
C MET A 85 -9.14 20.64 -11.64
N THR A 86 -7.96 21.08 -11.25
CA THR A 86 -7.14 22.05 -11.98
C THR A 86 -6.23 21.31 -12.94
N GLU A 87 -6.28 21.69 -14.22
CA GLU A 87 -5.37 21.20 -15.26
C GLU A 87 -3.93 21.62 -14.98
N GLY A 88 -3.00 20.70 -15.14
CA GLY A 88 -1.57 20.90 -14.95
C GLY A 88 -0.76 20.57 -16.21
N ASP A 89 0.49 20.19 -16.01
CA ASP A 89 1.38 19.82 -17.09
C ASP A 89 0.96 18.52 -17.77
N CYS A 90 1.23 18.41 -19.07
CA CYS A 90 1.15 17.15 -19.80
C CYS A 90 2.48 16.39 -19.83
N ALA A 91 2.41 15.06 -19.92
CA ALA A 91 3.53 14.16 -20.11
C ALA A 91 3.11 12.96 -20.98
N GLY A 92 3.75 12.79 -22.14
CA GLY A 92 3.34 11.76 -23.10
C GLY A 92 1.90 11.97 -23.55
N LEU A 93 1.10 10.91 -23.49
CA LEU A 93 -0.30 10.90 -23.95
C LEU A 93 -1.31 11.39 -22.91
N TYR A 94 -0.86 11.90 -21.77
CA TYR A 94 -1.71 12.28 -20.65
C TYR A 94 -1.42 13.69 -20.14
N THR A 95 -2.47 14.29 -19.57
CA THR A 95 -2.46 15.59 -18.89
C THR A 95 -2.78 15.39 -17.41
N PHE A 96 -1.98 15.99 -16.53
CA PHE A 96 -2.20 15.89 -15.09
C PHE A 96 -3.32 16.83 -14.65
N TYR A 97 -4.11 16.36 -13.71
CA TYR A 97 -5.14 17.12 -13.02
C TYR A 97 -4.93 17.00 -11.51
N GLU A 98 -5.14 18.09 -10.79
CA GLU A 98 -5.00 18.13 -9.33
C GLU A 98 -6.21 18.79 -8.67
N ALA A 99 -6.67 18.21 -7.56
CA ALA A 99 -7.59 18.86 -6.65
C ALA A 99 -7.17 18.59 -5.21
N THR A 100 -7.50 19.54 -4.34
CA THR A 100 -7.36 19.37 -2.89
C THR A 100 -8.73 19.52 -2.23
N PHE A 101 -8.94 18.74 -1.17
CA PHE A 101 -10.15 18.79 -0.36
C PHE A 101 -9.79 18.47 1.10
N THR A 102 -10.51 19.01 2.07
CA THR A 102 -10.31 18.64 3.48
C THR A 102 -11.55 17.90 3.97
N ILE A 103 -11.39 16.61 4.23
CA ILE A 103 -12.46 15.74 4.71
C ILE A 103 -12.74 16.04 6.19
N PRO A 104 -13.92 16.56 6.56
CA PRO A 104 -14.23 16.87 7.94
C PRO A 104 -14.56 15.61 8.75
N GLY A 105 -14.42 15.69 10.07
CA GLY A 105 -15.01 14.72 11.00
C GLY A 105 -14.15 13.52 11.38
N GLY A 106 -12.85 13.53 11.08
CA GLY A 106 -11.87 12.59 11.68
C GLY A 106 -11.99 11.13 11.23
N MET A 107 -12.84 10.83 10.24
CA MET A 107 -12.98 9.50 9.63
C MET A 107 -12.56 9.51 8.16
N SER A 108 -11.52 10.26 7.84
CA SER A 108 -11.00 10.42 6.47
C SER A 108 -10.55 9.09 5.84
N TYR A 109 -10.02 8.16 6.64
CA TYR A 109 -9.62 6.81 6.21
C TYR A 109 -10.77 5.99 5.62
N ASN A 110 -12.01 6.24 6.06
CA ASN A 110 -13.21 5.58 5.54
C ASN A 110 -13.76 6.22 4.26
N ALA A 111 -13.15 7.30 3.79
CA ALA A 111 -13.63 8.00 2.60
C ALA A 111 -13.52 7.14 1.33
N ARG A 112 -14.32 7.49 0.34
CA ARG A 112 -14.20 7.02 -1.03
C ARG A 112 -13.90 8.21 -1.93
N VAL A 113 -12.91 8.03 -2.77
CA VAL A 113 -12.42 9.02 -3.73
C VAL A 113 -12.70 8.47 -5.11
N SER A 114 -13.24 9.32 -5.98
CA SER A 114 -13.44 9.02 -7.40
C SER A 114 -13.02 10.23 -8.23
N VAL A 115 -12.50 10.00 -9.42
CA VAL A 115 -12.22 11.04 -10.39
C VAL A 115 -13.00 10.77 -11.67
N SER A 116 -13.51 11.81 -12.30
CA SER A 116 -14.30 11.70 -13.55
C SER A 116 -13.87 12.75 -14.58
N ALA A 117 -13.92 12.37 -15.86
CA ALA A 117 -13.69 13.23 -17.01
C ALA A 117 -14.76 12.92 -18.08
N GLY A 118 -15.81 13.75 -18.15
CA GLY A 118 -16.93 13.49 -19.06
C GLY A 118 -17.71 12.21 -18.68
N GLU A 119 -17.74 11.23 -19.58
CA GLU A 119 -18.37 9.92 -19.34
C GLU A 119 -17.42 8.90 -18.68
N HIS A 120 -16.14 9.25 -18.56
CA HIS A 120 -15.10 8.39 -18.02
C HIS A 120 -14.90 8.61 -16.53
N ALA A 121 -14.63 7.54 -15.78
CA ALA A 121 -14.39 7.66 -14.34
C ALA A 121 -13.52 6.53 -13.78
N ASP A 122 -12.67 6.90 -12.82
CA ASP A 122 -11.97 5.99 -11.93
C ASP A 122 -12.57 6.15 -10.53
N THR A 123 -13.20 5.10 -10.01
CA THR A 123 -14.17 5.22 -8.91
C THR A 123 -13.89 4.26 -7.77
N PHE A 124 -14.44 4.59 -6.59
CA PHE A 124 -14.39 3.76 -5.37
C PHE A 124 -13.00 3.52 -4.76
N ILE A 125 -12.03 4.39 -5.02
CA ILE A 125 -10.72 4.34 -4.37
C ILE A 125 -10.90 4.62 -2.87
N LYS A 126 -10.34 3.78 -2.00
CA LYS A 126 -10.49 4.01 -0.56
C LYS A 126 -9.49 5.07 -0.11
N GLY A 127 -9.92 5.95 0.80
CA GLY A 127 -9.01 6.92 1.41
C GLY A 127 -7.80 6.25 2.08
N SER A 128 -7.99 5.04 2.64
CA SER A 128 -6.93 4.20 3.19
C SER A 128 -5.86 3.76 2.19
N ASP A 129 -6.18 3.75 0.89
CA ASP A 129 -5.26 3.33 -0.16
C ASP A 129 -4.32 4.47 -0.59
N LEU A 130 -4.60 5.70 -0.11
CA LEU A 130 -3.76 6.88 -0.35
C LEU A 130 -2.74 7.04 0.78
N GLY A 131 -1.47 7.21 0.42
CA GLY A 131 -0.39 7.46 1.39
C GLY A 131 -0.52 8.82 2.10
N GLY A 132 0.22 9.01 3.19
CA GLY A 132 0.26 10.30 3.91
C GLY A 132 1.03 11.40 3.18
N SER A 133 1.80 11.07 2.14
CA SER A 133 2.63 12.00 1.38
C SER A 133 2.46 11.80 -0.12
N CYS A 134 2.33 12.90 -0.85
CA CYS A 134 2.19 12.86 -2.31
C CYS A 134 3.59 12.75 -2.94
N ALA A 135 3.85 11.66 -3.68
CA ALA A 135 5.09 11.53 -4.42
C ALA A 135 5.18 12.59 -5.54
N THR A 136 6.39 13.02 -5.84
CA THR A 136 6.65 13.89 -7.00
C THR A 136 6.73 13.06 -8.27
N PHE A 137 6.06 13.50 -9.33
CA PHE A 137 6.24 12.91 -10.65
C PHE A 137 7.45 13.53 -11.37
N SER A 138 8.34 12.68 -11.89
CA SER A 138 9.48 13.13 -12.69
C SER A 138 9.11 13.16 -14.17
N LYS A 139 8.99 14.36 -14.74
CA LYS A 139 8.61 14.58 -16.13
C LYS A 139 9.69 14.04 -17.09
N GLY A 140 9.41 12.93 -17.77
CA GLY A 140 10.36 12.28 -18.69
C GLY A 140 9.98 12.36 -20.17
N LEU A 141 8.71 12.60 -20.51
CA LEU A 141 8.22 12.59 -21.90
C LEU A 141 7.60 13.94 -22.30
N ALA A 142 7.91 14.38 -23.52
CA ALA A 142 7.20 15.50 -24.15
C ALA A 142 5.72 15.14 -24.38
N CYS A 143 4.85 16.14 -24.39
CA CYS A 143 3.44 15.92 -24.65
C CYS A 143 3.21 15.45 -26.08
N GLY A 144 2.41 14.40 -26.24
CA GLY A 144 2.01 13.81 -27.50
C GLY A 144 0.50 13.65 -27.59
N ASN A 145 -0.03 13.69 -28.81
CA ASN A 145 -1.44 13.43 -29.05
C ASN A 145 -1.67 11.93 -29.25
N VAL A 146 -2.82 11.43 -28.81
CA VAL A 146 -3.26 10.07 -29.13
C VAL A 146 -3.56 10.02 -30.62
N THR A 147 -2.78 9.26 -31.38
CA THR A 147 -3.16 8.91 -32.76
C THR A 147 -3.79 7.53 -32.69
N GLU A 148 -5.11 7.48 -32.75
CA GLU A 148 -5.85 6.23 -32.88
C GLU A 148 -5.41 5.54 -34.19
N PRO A 149 -5.05 4.24 -34.19
CA PRO A 149 -4.91 3.51 -35.44
C PRO A 149 -6.29 3.42 -36.08
N GLU A 150 -6.46 4.09 -37.23
CA GLU A 150 -7.66 3.99 -38.07
C GLU A 150 -8.01 2.51 -38.29
N PRO A 151 -9.29 2.10 -38.19
CA PRO A 151 -9.68 0.73 -38.51
C PRO A 151 -9.30 0.45 -39.96
N THR A 152 -8.33 -0.44 -40.17
CA THR A 152 -7.91 -0.84 -41.52
C THR A 152 -9.04 -1.59 -42.21
N THR A 153 -9.89 -0.85 -42.94
CA THR A 153 -10.74 -1.40 -44.00
C THR A 153 -9.85 -1.93 -45.12
N SER A 154 -9.65 -3.24 -45.12
CA SER A 154 -8.92 -3.96 -46.17
C SER A 154 -9.70 -3.96 -47.48
N THR A 155 -9.50 -2.91 -48.27
CA THR A 155 -9.97 -2.83 -49.66
C THR A 155 -9.12 -3.79 -50.50
N SER A 156 -9.73 -4.89 -50.93
CA SER A 156 -9.07 -5.90 -51.75
C SER A 156 -8.90 -5.40 -53.19
N SER A 157 -7.65 -5.24 -53.65
CA SER A 157 -7.34 -4.90 -55.03
C SER A 157 -7.30 -6.17 -55.90
N THR A 158 -8.13 -6.14 -56.94
CA THR A 158 -8.28 -7.13 -58.01
C THR A 158 -6.99 -7.25 -58.84
N ALA A 159 -6.53 -8.48 -59.07
CA ALA A 159 -5.70 -8.83 -60.23
C ALA A 159 -6.17 -10.17 -60.80
N SER A 160 -6.76 -10.10 -61.99
CA SER A 160 -7.17 -11.23 -62.81
C SER A 160 -5.97 -11.82 -63.56
N SER A 161 -5.88 -13.15 -63.63
CA SER A 161 -5.89 -13.89 -64.90
C SER A 161 -5.94 -15.41 -64.69
N THR A 162 -7.06 -16.01 -65.14
CA THR A 162 -7.20 -17.17 -66.07
C THR A 162 -6.31 -18.42 -65.80
N SER A 163 -6.79 -19.66 -65.64
CA SER A 163 -7.86 -20.40 -66.36
C SER A 163 -8.26 -21.76 -65.68
N VAL A 164 -9.58 -21.97 -65.47
CA VAL A 164 -10.48 -23.17 -65.62
C VAL A 164 -9.97 -24.65 -65.62
N PRO A 165 -10.83 -25.69 -65.35
CA PRO A 165 -12.16 -25.72 -64.70
C PRO A 165 -12.47 -26.92 -63.74
N VAL A 166 -13.60 -26.79 -63.01
CA VAL A 166 -14.52 -27.74 -62.29
C VAL A 166 -14.04 -29.13 -61.83
N THR A 167 -14.40 -29.52 -60.58
CA THR A 167 -15.45 -30.54 -60.28
C THR A 167 -15.71 -30.64 -58.74
N SER A 168 -16.98 -30.40 -58.37
CA SER A 168 -17.83 -30.97 -57.29
C SER A 168 -17.31 -31.30 -55.88
N ALA A 169 -17.81 -30.51 -54.93
CA ALA A 169 -18.67 -30.87 -53.78
C ALA A 169 -18.24 -31.92 -52.72
N SER A 170 -18.24 -31.41 -51.48
CA SER A 170 -18.69 -32.05 -50.22
C SER A 170 -17.70 -32.87 -49.40
N SER A 171 -17.18 -32.25 -48.33
CA SER A 171 -17.44 -32.69 -46.94
C SER A 171 -16.93 -31.65 -45.95
N SER A 172 -17.85 -31.22 -45.09
CA SER A 172 -17.66 -30.28 -43.98
C SER A 172 -16.93 -30.93 -42.82
N THR A 173 -15.77 -30.38 -42.44
CA THR A 173 -15.17 -30.54 -41.12
C THR A 173 -15.07 -29.15 -40.48
N ILE A 174 -15.75 -29.01 -39.34
CA ILE A 174 -15.70 -27.81 -38.50
C ILE A 174 -14.31 -27.80 -37.85
N GLY A 175 -13.43 -26.95 -38.35
CA GLY A 175 -12.15 -26.65 -37.72
C GLY A 175 -12.39 -25.66 -36.58
N SER A 176 -12.14 -26.11 -35.35
CA SER A 176 -12.08 -25.28 -34.16
C SER A 176 -11.00 -24.21 -34.33
N THR A 177 -11.41 -22.95 -34.44
CA THR A 177 -10.52 -21.81 -34.28
C THR A 177 -10.23 -21.64 -32.80
N SER A 178 -9.06 -22.11 -32.38
CA SER A 178 -8.46 -21.77 -31.08
C SER A 178 -8.25 -20.26 -31.03
N SER A 179 -8.98 -19.59 -30.16
CA SER A 179 -8.71 -18.21 -29.74
C SER A 179 -7.45 -18.23 -28.87
N THR A 180 -6.39 -17.59 -29.35
CA THR A 180 -5.17 -17.36 -28.59
C THR A 180 -5.49 -16.37 -27.47
N ALA A 181 -5.67 -16.87 -26.26
CA ALA A 181 -5.78 -16.05 -25.05
C ALA A 181 -4.40 -15.45 -24.75
N THR A 182 -4.32 -14.12 -24.65
CA THR A 182 -3.15 -13.41 -24.14
C THR A 182 -3.02 -13.72 -22.64
N ALA A 183 -1.92 -14.35 -22.23
CA ALA A 183 -1.68 -14.75 -20.85
C ALA A 183 -1.53 -13.53 -19.92
N SER A 184 -2.14 -13.61 -18.74
CA SER A 184 -1.87 -12.74 -17.59
C SER A 184 -0.38 -12.81 -17.25
N PRO A 185 0.28 -11.70 -16.82
CA PRO A 185 1.68 -11.78 -16.39
C PRO A 185 1.77 -12.73 -15.19
N THR A 186 2.59 -13.76 -15.32
CA THR A 186 2.92 -14.66 -14.22
C THR A 186 3.80 -13.90 -13.23
N PRO A 187 3.51 -13.94 -11.92
CA PRO A 187 4.38 -13.33 -10.93
C PRO A 187 5.80 -13.89 -11.01
N VAL A 188 6.80 -13.03 -10.77
CA VAL A 188 8.21 -13.37 -10.94
C VAL A 188 9.02 -13.12 -9.68
N HIS A 189 10.06 -13.94 -9.51
CA HIS A 189 11.17 -13.62 -8.61
C HIS A 189 12.12 -12.67 -9.34
N LYS A 190 12.32 -11.47 -8.78
CA LYS A 190 13.16 -10.46 -9.40
C LYS A 190 14.63 -10.78 -9.19
N SER A 191 15.38 -10.98 -10.26
CA SER A 191 16.78 -11.42 -10.14
C SER A 191 17.72 -10.37 -9.53
N ALA A 192 17.40 -9.09 -9.66
CA ALA A 192 18.20 -8.00 -9.10
C ALA A 192 17.39 -6.72 -8.91
N ILE A 193 17.73 -5.97 -7.86
CA ILE A 193 17.12 -4.68 -7.51
C ILE A 193 18.22 -3.76 -6.97
N GLU A 194 18.44 -2.65 -7.66
CA GLU A 194 19.36 -1.54 -7.29
C GLU A 194 20.58 -1.95 -6.43
N GLY A 195 21.49 -2.72 -7.00
CA GLY A 195 22.75 -3.10 -6.33
C GLY A 195 22.68 -4.36 -5.46
N TYR A 196 21.50 -4.98 -5.36
CA TYR A 196 21.28 -6.27 -4.72
C TYR A 196 20.88 -7.33 -5.74
N GLN A 197 21.28 -8.59 -5.49
CA GLN A 197 20.88 -9.76 -6.26
C GLN A 197 20.07 -10.71 -5.39
N LEU A 198 19.06 -11.34 -5.99
CA LEU A 198 18.32 -12.41 -5.35
C LEU A 198 19.28 -13.56 -5.04
N VAL A 199 19.35 -13.91 -3.76
CA VAL A 199 20.08 -15.09 -3.28
C VAL A 199 19.20 -16.33 -3.44
N GLY A 200 17.93 -16.21 -3.07
CA GLY A 200 16.95 -17.29 -3.15
C GLY A 200 15.96 -17.25 -2.00
N CYS A 201 15.26 -18.35 -1.76
CA CYS A 201 14.33 -18.49 -0.64
C CYS A 201 15.07 -19.05 0.58
N TRP A 202 14.89 -18.46 1.76
CA TRP A 202 15.58 -18.83 2.99
C TRP A 202 14.62 -19.02 4.14
N THR A 203 14.91 -19.98 5.03
CA THR A 203 14.11 -20.18 6.23
C THR A 203 14.42 -19.14 7.29
N GLU A 204 13.46 -18.88 8.16
CA GLU A 204 13.75 -18.30 9.47
C GLU A 204 14.75 -19.16 10.29
N GLY A 205 15.32 -18.57 11.34
CA GLY A 205 16.13 -19.30 12.32
C GLY A 205 15.26 -20.14 13.26
N ILE A 206 15.86 -21.12 13.96
CA ILE A 206 15.15 -21.93 14.94
C ILE A 206 14.87 -21.07 16.17
N GLY A 207 13.63 -20.57 16.28
CA GLY A 207 13.22 -19.66 17.36
C GLY A 207 13.87 -18.26 17.27
N ALA A 208 14.35 -17.87 16.09
CA ALA A 208 15.03 -16.60 15.85
C ALA A 208 14.79 -16.11 14.42
N ARG A 209 14.99 -14.80 14.19
CA ARG A 209 14.93 -14.23 12.84
C ARG A 209 16.18 -14.59 12.02
N ALA A 210 16.01 -14.85 10.73
CA ALA A 210 17.08 -15.08 9.77
C ALA A 210 17.97 -13.84 9.63
N LEU A 211 17.34 -12.66 9.57
CA LEU A 211 18.00 -11.36 9.60
C LEU A 211 17.61 -10.64 10.89
N ASN A 212 18.60 -10.23 11.66
CA ASN A 212 18.44 -9.62 12.98
C ASN A 212 18.79 -8.13 13.01
N GLY A 213 18.79 -7.46 11.85
CA GLY A 213 18.94 -6.02 11.73
C GLY A 213 17.60 -5.30 11.86
N ALA A 214 17.31 -4.38 10.93
CA ALA A 214 16.05 -3.63 10.91
C ALA A 214 14.89 -4.48 10.36
N ALA A 215 13.66 -4.14 10.74
CA ALA A 215 12.45 -4.79 10.23
C ALA A 215 11.30 -3.78 10.05
N PHE A 216 10.49 -3.99 9.01
CA PHE A 216 9.39 -3.12 8.63
C PHE A 216 8.20 -3.97 8.16
N ALA A 217 6.96 -3.51 8.39
CA ALA A 217 5.78 -4.18 7.86
C ALA A 217 4.68 -3.16 7.51
N TYR A 218 4.13 -3.27 6.31
CA TYR A 218 3.03 -2.41 5.83
C TYR A 218 2.34 -3.04 4.62
N ASP A 219 1.06 -2.71 4.43
CA ASP A 219 0.22 -3.40 3.45
C ASP A 219 0.48 -2.96 2.00
N GLY A 220 1.39 -2.00 1.77
CA GLY A 220 1.89 -1.59 0.46
C GLY A 220 3.31 -2.11 0.13
N MET A 221 3.76 -3.21 0.72
CA MET A 221 5.11 -3.73 0.53
C MET A 221 5.37 -4.13 -0.93
N THR A 222 6.43 -3.59 -1.51
CA THR A 222 7.06 -4.05 -2.77
C THR A 222 8.53 -4.40 -2.51
N LEU A 223 9.17 -5.13 -3.44
CA LEU A 223 10.59 -5.44 -3.31
C LEU A 223 11.47 -4.16 -3.31
N GLU A 224 11.13 -3.14 -4.11
CA GLU A 224 11.82 -1.84 -4.12
C GLU A 224 11.70 -1.14 -2.79
N SER A 225 10.50 -1.16 -2.21
CA SER A 225 10.25 -0.50 -0.93
C SER A 225 11.00 -1.17 0.22
N CYS A 226 11.15 -2.51 0.18
CA CYS A 226 11.98 -3.22 1.15
C CYS A 226 13.47 -2.93 0.95
N MET A 227 13.96 -3.01 -0.29
CA MET A 227 15.34 -2.68 -0.64
C MET A 227 15.71 -1.26 -0.18
N ALA A 228 14.85 -0.27 -0.45
CA ALA A 228 15.08 1.11 -0.08
C ALA A 228 15.24 1.26 1.45
N ASN A 229 14.36 0.63 2.23
CA ASN A 229 14.43 0.64 3.70
C ASN A 229 15.65 -0.10 4.25
N CYS A 230 16.18 -1.07 3.51
CA CYS A 230 17.36 -1.85 3.88
C CYS A 230 18.66 -1.38 3.25
N THR A 231 18.68 -0.18 2.65
CA THR A 231 19.90 0.41 2.08
C THR A 231 21.03 0.40 3.11
N GLY A 232 22.17 -0.20 2.75
CA GLY A 232 23.37 -0.23 3.60
C GLY A 232 23.52 -1.49 4.45
N PHE A 233 22.56 -2.41 4.42
CA PHE A 233 22.71 -3.78 4.93
C PHE A 233 23.26 -4.71 3.85
N ASP A 234 24.03 -5.73 4.25
CA ASP A 234 24.55 -6.72 3.30
C ASP A 234 23.45 -7.64 2.75
N TYR A 235 22.39 -7.85 3.52
CA TYR A 235 21.22 -8.64 3.18
C TYR A 235 19.93 -7.89 3.50
N TRP A 236 18.91 -8.16 2.69
CA TRP A 236 17.52 -7.88 3.02
C TRP A 236 16.63 -8.98 2.48
N GLY A 237 15.44 -9.13 3.02
CA GLY A 237 14.47 -10.07 2.49
C GLY A 237 13.06 -9.75 2.91
N THR A 238 12.11 -10.16 2.08
CA THR A 238 10.69 -9.99 2.32
C THR A 238 10.07 -11.27 2.85
N GLU A 239 9.10 -11.13 3.75
CA GLU A 239 8.32 -12.24 4.29
C GLU A 239 6.84 -11.88 4.30
N TYR A 240 5.99 -12.90 4.21
CA TYR A 240 4.54 -12.78 4.38
C TYR A 240 3.88 -11.73 3.46
N GLY A 241 4.49 -11.42 2.31
CA GLY A 241 3.98 -10.46 1.34
C GLY A 241 4.05 -8.99 1.79
N ARG A 242 4.17 -8.72 3.09
CA ARG A 242 4.03 -7.37 3.69
C ARG A 242 5.17 -6.98 4.62
N GLU A 243 6.10 -7.88 4.90
CA GLU A 243 7.17 -7.69 5.86
C GLU A 243 8.51 -7.60 5.15
N CYS A 244 9.43 -6.84 5.73
CA CYS A 244 10.76 -6.58 5.21
C CYS A 244 11.75 -6.66 6.36
N TYR A 245 12.84 -7.40 6.15
CA TYR A 245 13.90 -7.61 7.14
C TYR A 245 15.25 -7.28 6.53
N CYS A 246 16.13 -6.67 7.31
CA CYS A 246 17.49 -6.31 6.91
C CYS A 246 18.51 -6.96 7.85
N GLY A 247 19.71 -7.27 7.37
CA GLY A 247 20.77 -7.79 8.22
C GLY A 247 22.12 -7.83 7.51
N ASN A 248 23.21 -7.94 8.28
CA ASN A 248 24.56 -8.08 7.72
C ASN A 248 25.06 -9.53 7.75
N SER A 249 24.25 -10.43 8.32
CA SER A 249 24.55 -11.84 8.43
C SER A 249 23.25 -12.60 8.57
N LEU A 250 23.21 -13.81 8.02
CA LEU A 250 22.15 -14.75 8.29
C LEU A 250 22.38 -15.44 9.63
N HIS A 251 21.30 -15.72 10.35
CA HIS A 251 21.35 -16.54 11.55
C HIS A 251 21.93 -17.91 11.24
N SER A 252 22.75 -18.47 12.15
CA SER A 252 23.50 -19.71 11.91
C SER A 252 22.64 -20.95 11.64
N THR A 253 21.36 -20.89 12.02
CA THR A 253 20.37 -21.94 11.81
C THR A 253 19.39 -21.64 10.67
N SER A 254 19.55 -20.51 9.98
CA SER A 254 18.81 -20.21 8.75
C SER A 254 19.44 -21.00 7.61
N SER A 255 18.62 -21.51 6.71
CA SER A 255 19.06 -22.36 5.61
C SER A 255 18.28 -22.07 4.34
N GLU A 256 18.92 -22.34 3.20
CA GLU A 256 18.29 -22.23 1.89
C GLU A 256 17.11 -23.21 1.75
N ALA A 257 16.03 -22.72 1.15
CA ALA A 257 14.82 -23.47 0.82
C ALA A 257 14.57 -23.42 -0.70
N PRO A 258 13.73 -24.31 -1.24
CA PRO A 258 13.32 -24.22 -2.65
C PRO A 258 12.71 -22.85 -2.95
N ILE A 259 13.08 -22.23 -4.08
CA ILE A 259 12.59 -20.89 -4.45
C ILE A 259 11.06 -20.81 -4.51
N GLU A 260 10.42 -21.90 -4.93
CA GLU A 260 8.96 -22.07 -5.00
C GLU A 260 8.25 -22.00 -3.64
N ASP A 261 8.98 -22.12 -2.53
CA ASP A 261 8.41 -21.93 -1.18
C ASP A 261 8.15 -20.43 -0.89
N CYS A 262 8.83 -19.52 -1.58
CA CYS A 262 8.63 -18.07 -1.48
C CYS A 262 7.54 -17.61 -2.45
N ASN A 263 6.32 -18.14 -2.30
CA ASN A 263 5.23 -17.99 -3.27
C ASN A 263 4.15 -16.97 -2.88
N MET A 264 4.39 -16.14 -1.86
CA MET A 264 3.47 -15.09 -1.47
C MET A 264 3.72 -13.84 -2.28
N LEU A 265 2.67 -13.25 -2.85
CA LEU A 265 2.79 -12.01 -3.61
C LEU A 265 3.08 -10.83 -2.68
N CYS A 266 3.82 -9.85 -3.19
CA CYS A 266 3.98 -8.58 -2.51
C CYS A 266 2.63 -7.89 -2.37
N SER A 267 2.33 -7.36 -1.19
CA SER A 267 1.04 -6.76 -0.89
C SER A 267 0.83 -5.44 -1.66
N GLY A 268 1.91 -4.77 -2.03
CA GLY A 268 1.93 -3.58 -2.88
C GLY A 268 2.20 -3.84 -4.36
N ASP A 269 2.63 -5.04 -4.76
CA ASP A 269 2.87 -5.41 -6.17
C ASP A 269 2.58 -6.90 -6.43
N ALA A 270 1.41 -7.20 -6.98
CA ALA A 270 0.99 -8.57 -7.26
C ALA A 270 1.75 -9.24 -8.44
N THR A 271 2.68 -8.54 -9.08
CA THR A 271 3.52 -9.08 -10.16
C THR A 271 4.83 -9.68 -9.66
N GLU A 272 5.14 -9.52 -8.37
CA GLU A 272 6.38 -9.96 -7.75
C GLU A 272 6.10 -10.81 -6.49
N TYR A 273 7.02 -11.72 -6.17
CA TYR A 273 6.97 -12.49 -4.93
C TYR A 273 7.69 -11.76 -3.79
N CYS A 274 7.17 -11.92 -2.57
CA CYS A 274 7.66 -11.35 -1.33
C CYS A 274 7.68 -12.39 -0.20
N GLY A 275 8.38 -13.50 -0.45
CA GLY A 275 8.58 -14.56 0.55
C GLY A 275 7.35 -15.44 0.77
N ALA A 276 7.21 -16.00 1.97
CA ALA A 276 6.03 -16.69 2.49
C ALA A 276 6.18 -16.87 4.02
N GLY A 277 5.24 -17.56 4.70
CA GLY A 277 5.37 -17.80 6.13
C GLY A 277 6.61 -18.62 6.51
N ASN A 278 7.49 -18.05 7.34
CA ASN A 278 8.82 -18.57 7.68
C ASN A 278 9.73 -18.79 6.45
N ARG A 279 9.56 -17.96 5.42
CA ARG A 279 10.30 -18.00 4.15
C ARG A 279 10.64 -16.58 3.72
N LEU A 280 11.90 -16.21 3.84
CA LEU A 280 12.43 -14.95 3.32
C LEU A 280 12.80 -15.11 1.85
N GLU A 281 12.24 -14.24 1.01
CA GLU A 281 12.82 -14.00 -0.31
C GLU A 281 14.02 -13.07 -0.14
N LEU A 282 15.21 -13.66 -0.15
CA LEU A 282 16.43 -13.03 0.33
C LEU A 282 17.26 -12.45 -0.81
N TYR A 283 17.70 -11.22 -0.63
CA TYR A 283 18.59 -10.48 -1.50
C TYR A 283 19.88 -10.12 -0.77
N SER A 284 21.00 -10.06 -1.50
CA SER A 284 22.29 -9.65 -0.94
C SER A 284 23.01 -8.66 -1.84
N THR A 285 23.84 -7.82 -1.21
CA THR A 285 24.58 -6.78 -1.92
C THR A 285 25.62 -7.36 -2.88
N THR A 286 25.79 -6.71 -4.03
CA THR A 286 26.82 -7.05 -5.02
C THR A 286 28.17 -6.39 -4.75
N ALA A 287 28.25 -5.50 -3.75
CA ALA A 287 29.47 -4.77 -3.42
C ALA A 287 30.39 -5.57 -2.49
N THR A 288 31.64 -5.79 -2.88
CA THR A 288 32.68 -6.36 -2.01
C THR A 288 33.10 -5.32 -0.96
N ARG A 289 32.63 -5.43 0.29
CA ARG A 289 33.13 -4.60 1.39
C ARG A 289 34.62 -4.81 1.59
N THR A 290 35.42 -3.80 1.26
CA THR A 290 36.87 -3.76 1.55
C THR A 290 37.18 -3.18 2.93
N THR A 291 36.18 -3.00 3.80
CA THR A 291 36.37 -2.40 5.12
C THR A 291 35.73 -3.23 6.22
N THR A 292 36.54 -3.55 7.23
CA THR A 292 36.18 -4.21 8.52
C THR A 292 35.28 -3.33 9.41
N ALA A 293 34.60 -2.34 8.85
CA ALA A 293 33.58 -1.59 9.58
C ALA A 293 32.27 -2.36 9.48
N THR A 294 31.75 -2.88 10.58
CA THR A 294 30.34 -3.25 10.70
C THR A 294 29.53 -1.97 10.47
N PRO A 295 28.57 -1.91 9.52
CA PRO A 295 27.71 -0.74 9.41
C PRO A 295 26.80 -0.76 10.63
N THR A 296 26.85 0.29 11.45
CA THR A 296 25.82 0.51 12.47
C THR A 296 24.49 0.70 11.75
N PRO A 297 23.42 -0.03 12.10
CA PRO A 297 22.10 0.17 11.51
C PRO A 297 21.74 1.66 11.60
N THR A 298 21.52 2.30 10.45
CA THR A 298 20.97 3.66 10.42
C THR A 298 19.45 3.51 10.43
N GLY A 299 18.90 2.95 11.51
CA GLY A 299 17.48 3.11 11.77
C GLY A 299 17.22 4.61 11.88
N THR A 300 16.39 5.15 11.00
CA THR A 300 15.99 6.54 11.10
C THR A 300 14.86 6.58 12.11
N LEU A 301 15.13 7.26 13.24
CA LEU A 301 14.18 7.46 14.33
C LEU A 301 12.83 7.94 13.81
N ALA A 302 11.76 7.17 14.04
CA ALA A 302 10.43 7.43 13.50
C ALA A 302 9.31 7.00 14.44
N HIS A 303 8.09 7.49 14.18
CA HIS A 303 6.89 6.96 14.83
C HIS A 303 6.49 5.67 14.13
N LYS A 304 6.40 4.58 14.88
CA LYS A 304 6.10 3.27 14.33
C LYS A 304 4.63 3.20 13.93
N PRO A 305 4.28 2.93 12.65
CA PRO A 305 2.88 2.96 12.23
C PRO A 305 2.00 1.89 12.90
N THR A 306 2.57 0.73 13.24
CA THR A 306 1.85 -0.41 13.82
C THR A 306 2.70 -1.18 14.81
N VAL A 307 2.08 -1.61 15.92
CA VAL A 307 2.72 -2.36 17.00
C VAL A 307 1.80 -3.50 17.41
N GLY A 308 2.08 -4.69 16.90
CA GLY A 308 1.14 -5.82 17.01
C GLY A 308 -0.19 -5.47 16.35
N ASP A 309 -1.30 -5.65 17.08
CA ASP A 309 -2.66 -5.34 16.63
C ASP A 309 -3.04 -3.86 16.76
N TYR A 310 -2.13 -3.01 17.25
CA TYR A 310 -2.39 -1.60 17.42
C TYR A 310 -1.82 -0.76 16.28
N VAL A 311 -2.56 0.28 15.92
CA VAL A 311 -2.21 1.26 14.88
C VAL A 311 -1.91 2.59 15.55
N PHE A 312 -0.86 3.27 15.10
CA PHE A 312 -0.49 4.58 15.58
C PHE A 312 -1.58 5.61 15.27
N VAL A 313 -2.02 6.32 16.30
CA VAL A 313 -3.03 7.38 16.19
C VAL A 313 -2.36 8.73 15.95
N GLY A 314 -1.28 8.99 16.68
CA GLY A 314 -0.60 10.28 16.69
C GLY A 314 -0.09 10.67 18.07
N CYS A 315 0.37 11.91 18.18
CA CYS A 315 0.83 12.50 19.43
C CYS A 315 -0.36 13.04 20.22
N GLN A 316 -0.54 12.60 21.46
CA GLN A 316 -1.70 12.91 22.30
C GLN A 316 -1.28 13.64 23.58
N THR A 317 -1.99 14.69 23.98
CA THR A 317 -1.73 15.34 25.27
C THR A 317 -2.26 14.53 26.44
N GLU A 318 -1.71 14.78 27.62
CA GLU A 318 -2.39 14.45 28.86
C GLU A 318 -3.76 15.14 29.00
N ALA A 319 -4.61 14.61 29.88
CA ALA A 319 -5.92 15.17 30.15
C ALA A 319 -5.83 16.44 31.01
N SER A 320 -6.91 17.23 31.03
CA SER A 320 -6.99 18.44 31.86
C SER A 320 -6.98 18.09 33.36
N GLY A 321 -5.80 18.10 33.97
CA GLY A 321 -5.61 17.79 35.39
C GLY A 321 -5.45 16.29 35.71
N GLY A 322 -5.09 15.46 34.74
CA GLY A 322 -4.89 14.03 34.97
C GLY A 322 -4.34 13.28 33.75
N ARG A 323 -4.35 11.94 33.84
CA ARG A 323 -3.86 11.07 32.77
C ARG A 323 -4.84 10.98 31.60
N ALA A 324 -4.35 10.97 30.36
CA ALA A 324 -5.12 10.71 29.15
C ALA A 324 -5.70 9.30 29.18
N LEU A 325 -4.89 8.32 29.59
CA LEU A 325 -5.28 6.94 29.78
C LEU A 325 -5.18 6.59 31.26
N SER A 326 -6.30 6.17 31.86
CA SER A 326 -6.40 5.88 33.31
C SER A 326 -6.65 4.40 33.62
N GLY A 327 -6.30 3.50 32.69
CA GLY A 327 -6.30 2.06 32.93
C GLY A 327 -5.05 1.64 33.69
N ALA A 328 -4.25 0.75 33.10
CA ALA A 328 -2.97 0.34 33.67
C ALA A 328 -1.85 1.33 33.35
N ALA A 329 -0.81 1.34 34.18
CA ALA A 329 0.38 2.18 33.98
C ALA A 329 1.64 1.42 34.41
N HIS A 330 2.69 1.54 33.60
CA HIS A 330 3.96 0.85 33.77
C HIS A 330 5.11 1.81 33.46
N ALA A 331 6.29 1.52 34.00
CA ALA A 331 7.50 2.23 33.64
C ALA A 331 8.70 1.28 33.65
N ASP A 332 9.53 1.34 32.62
CA ASP A 332 10.65 0.44 32.42
C ASP A 332 11.81 1.16 31.72
N ASP A 333 13.04 0.98 32.20
CA ASP A 333 14.23 1.60 31.58
C ASP A 333 14.64 0.93 30.25
N SER A 334 13.95 -0.15 29.88
CA SER A 334 14.05 -0.84 28.59
C SER A 334 12.74 -0.77 27.80
N MET A 335 11.91 0.26 28.03
CA MET A 335 10.63 0.41 27.34
C MET A 335 10.80 0.50 25.81
N THR A 336 10.08 -0.36 25.10
CA THR A 336 9.83 -0.28 23.65
C THR A 336 8.33 -0.19 23.41
N LEU A 337 7.92 0.15 22.18
CA LEU A 337 6.50 0.16 21.85
C LEU A 337 5.88 -1.25 21.95
N GLU A 338 6.59 -2.30 21.56
CA GLU A 338 6.14 -3.71 21.68
C GLU A 338 5.93 -4.11 23.13
N LEU A 339 6.88 -3.71 24.00
CA LEU A 339 6.76 -3.98 25.43
C LEU A 339 5.52 -3.28 25.99
N CYS A 340 5.30 -2.01 25.62
CA CYS A 340 4.12 -1.28 26.05
C CYS A 340 2.81 -1.91 25.53
N ALA A 341 2.75 -2.26 24.26
CA ALA A 341 1.59 -2.94 23.66
C ALA A 341 1.28 -4.28 24.36
N SER A 342 2.32 -5.06 24.69
CA SER A 342 2.20 -6.32 25.43
C SER A 342 1.66 -6.12 26.85
N LEU A 343 2.20 -5.13 27.58
CA LEU A 343 1.73 -4.77 28.93
C LEU A 343 0.27 -4.27 28.92
N CYS A 344 -0.13 -3.59 27.85
CA CYS A 344 -1.49 -3.10 27.64
C CYS A 344 -2.41 -4.08 26.91
N SER A 345 -2.04 -5.36 26.79
CA SER A 345 -2.91 -6.37 26.20
C SER A 345 -4.28 -6.40 26.88
N GLY A 346 -5.35 -6.30 26.07
CA GLY A 346 -6.74 -6.24 26.54
C GLY A 346 -7.30 -4.83 26.74
N PHE A 347 -6.53 -3.77 26.45
CA PHE A 347 -7.03 -2.40 26.37
C PHE A 347 -7.26 -1.95 24.92
N ILE A 348 -8.13 -0.97 24.69
CA ILE A 348 -8.35 -0.38 23.35
C ILE A 348 -7.17 0.50 22.95
N TYR A 349 -6.57 1.20 23.92
CA TYR A 349 -5.46 2.11 23.71
C TYR A 349 -4.27 1.73 24.58
N PHE A 350 -3.09 1.95 24.02
CA PHE A 350 -1.89 2.20 24.79
C PHE A 350 -1.24 3.50 24.35
N GLY A 351 -0.44 4.09 25.22
CA GLY A 351 0.38 5.25 24.90
C GLY A 351 1.72 5.17 25.61
N ALA A 352 2.80 5.40 24.87
CA ALA A 352 4.13 5.54 25.43
C ALA A 352 4.42 7.02 25.73
N GLU A 353 4.91 7.31 26.93
CA GLU A 353 5.24 8.67 27.38
C GLU A 353 6.66 8.70 27.96
N TYR A 354 7.32 9.85 27.84
CA TYR A 354 8.60 10.12 28.49
C TYR A 354 9.68 9.07 28.23
N GLY A 355 9.64 8.40 27.06
CA GLY A 355 10.58 7.39 26.62
C GLY A 355 10.51 6.05 27.37
N ARG A 356 10.00 6.04 28.61
CA ARG A 356 10.07 4.90 29.54
C ARG A 356 8.75 4.49 30.16
N GLU A 357 7.71 5.32 30.00
CA GLU A 357 6.42 5.13 30.63
C GLU A 357 5.42 4.59 29.62
N CYS A 358 4.52 3.73 30.08
CA CYS A 358 3.50 3.09 29.29
C CYS A 358 2.16 3.18 30.00
N TYR A 359 1.14 3.68 29.32
CA TYR A 359 -0.20 3.87 29.84
C TYR A 359 -1.22 3.14 28.99
N CYS A 360 -2.19 2.49 29.62
CA CYS A 360 -3.22 1.71 28.95
C CYS A 360 -4.59 2.31 29.27
N GLY A 361 -5.56 2.18 28.37
CA GLY A 361 -6.93 2.62 28.64
C GLY A 361 -7.93 2.19 27.59
N ASN A 362 -9.22 2.23 27.93
CA ASN A 362 -10.31 1.93 26.99
C ASN A 362 -10.99 3.20 26.44
N SER A 363 -10.55 4.37 26.90
CA SER A 363 -11.06 5.67 26.49
C SER A 363 -10.04 6.75 26.85
N LEU A 364 -10.05 7.84 26.09
CA LEU A 364 -9.30 9.06 26.44
C LEU A 364 -10.10 9.91 27.43
N ASN A 365 -9.44 10.35 28.49
CA ASN A 365 -10.05 11.23 29.50
C ASN A 365 -10.30 12.64 28.97
N ALA A 366 -11.32 13.30 29.52
CA ALA A 366 -11.76 14.62 29.08
C ALA A 366 -10.62 15.65 29.14
N GLY A 367 -10.45 16.39 28.04
CA GLY A 367 -9.40 17.40 27.89
C GLY A 367 -8.05 16.85 27.43
N SER A 368 -7.94 15.55 27.16
CA SER A 368 -6.86 15.02 26.32
C SER A 368 -7.19 15.32 24.85
N THR A 369 -6.26 15.96 24.15
CA THR A 369 -6.44 16.38 22.75
C THR A 369 -5.21 16.01 21.92
N GLU A 370 -5.38 15.98 20.61
CA GLU A 370 -4.25 15.80 19.69
C GLU A 370 -3.23 16.95 19.84
N ALA A 371 -1.95 16.58 19.81
CA ALA A 371 -0.82 17.50 19.80
C ALA A 371 -0.06 17.38 18.46
N PRO A 372 0.70 18.40 18.05
CA PRO A 372 1.60 18.29 16.92
C PRO A 372 2.54 17.09 17.07
N LEU A 373 2.67 16.28 16.02
CA LEU A 373 3.50 15.07 16.03
C LEU A 373 4.95 15.34 16.48
N SER A 374 5.50 16.50 16.11
CA SER A 374 6.84 16.95 16.50
C SER A 374 7.04 17.15 18.01
N GLU A 375 5.97 17.15 18.81
CA GLU A 375 6.04 17.22 20.26
C GLU A 375 6.23 15.84 20.92
N CYS A 376 5.96 14.74 20.21
CA CYS A 376 6.29 13.37 20.64
C CYS A 376 7.68 12.98 20.11
N ASN A 377 8.72 13.65 20.62
CA ASN A 377 10.08 13.58 20.08
C ASN A 377 11.08 12.88 21.00
N MET A 378 10.61 12.15 22.00
CA MET A 378 11.44 11.39 22.92
C MET A 378 11.61 9.96 22.43
N VAL A 379 12.85 9.52 22.35
CA VAL A 379 13.23 8.16 21.96
C VAL A 379 12.81 7.17 23.05
N CYS A 380 12.36 5.98 22.64
CA CYS A 380 12.11 4.88 23.57
C CYS A 380 13.38 4.49 24.34
N ALA A 381 13.25 4.20 25.63
CA ALA A 381 14.40 3.86 26.48
C ALA A 381 15.07 2.54 26.05
N GLY A 382 14.27 1.59 25.54
CA GLY A 382 14.72 0.29 25.05
C GLY A 382 14.92 0.20 23.53
N ASP A 383 14.50 1.21 22.75
CA ASP A 383 14.66 1.23 21.30
C ASP A 383 15.06 2.62 20.79
N GLN A 384 16.23 2.71 20.16
CA GLN A 384 16.81 3.98 19.68
C GLN A 384 16.21 4.47 18.36
N PHE A 385 15.33 3.68 17.74
CA PHE A 385 14.79 3.92 16.41
C PHE A 385 13.30 4.26 16.43
N GLU A 386 12.69 4.30 17.61
CA GLU A 386 11.26 4.57 17.78
C GLU A 386 11.05 5.73 18.76
N TYR A 387 10.02 6.55 18.49
CA TYR A 387 9.53 7.53 19.45
C TYR A 387 8.59 6.89 20.46
N CYS A 388 8.68 7.33 21.71
CA CYS A 388 7.86 6.96 22.85
C CYS A 388 7.36 8.22 23.57
N GLY A 389 6.70 9.10 22.80
CA GLY A 389 6.06 10.30 23.32
C GLY A 389 7.04 11.42 23.70
N ALA A 390 6.71 12.19 24.73
CA ALA A 390 7.56 13.17 25.43
C ALA A 390 6.90 13.57 26.76
N GLY A 391 7.37 14.61 27.45
CA GLY A 391 6.73 15.07 28.69
C GLY A 391 5.30 15.58 28.49
N ASN A 392 4.30 14.95 29.12
CA ASN A 392 2.87 15.17 28.93
C ASN A 392 2.39 14.92 27.49
N ARG A 393 3.08 14.05 26.75
CA ARG A 393 2.81 13.71 25.35
C ARG A 393 2.93 12.22 25.15
N LEU A 394 1.84 11.57 24.76
CA LEU A 394 1.81 10.15 24.49
C LEU A 394 1.92 9.92 22.99
N ASP A 395 2.83 9.05 22.58
CA ASP A 395 2.66 8.37 21.30
C ASP A 395 1.54 7.34 21.47
N LEU A 396 0.36 7.69 20.96
CA LEU A 396 -0.88 6.96 21.20
C LEU A 396 -1.12 5.93 20.10
N TYR A 397 -1.53 4.74 20.51
CA TYR A 397 -1.86 3.61 19.66
C TYR A 397 -3.26 3.09 20.00
N VAL A 398 -4.01 2.64 18.99
CA VAL A 398 -5.37 2.09 19.12
C VAL A 398 -5.46 0.73 18.47
N LEU A 399 -6.20 -0.19 19.08
CA LEU A 399 -6.44 -1.51 18.52
C LEU A 399 -7.18 -1.40 17.17
N ALA A 400 -6.66 -2.04 16.12
CA ALA A 400 -7.14 -1.89 14.74
C ALA A 400 -8.62 -2.23 14.52
N ASN A 401 -9.23 -3.01 15.42
CA ASN A 401 -10.59 -3.52 15.33
C ASN A 401 -11.52 -3.00 16.46
N ALA A 402 -11.14 -1.93 17.16
CA ALA A 402 -11.90 -1.38 18.28
C ALA A 402 -13.14 -0.56 17.88
#